data_AF-A0A843CRK8-F1
#
_entry.id   AF-A0A843CRK8-F1
#
_cell.length_a   1.000
_cell.length_b   1.000
_cell.length_c   1.000
_cell.angle_alpha   90.00
_cell.angle_beta   90.00
_cell.angle_gamma   90.00
#
_symmetry.space_group_name_H-M   'P 1'
#
loop_
_entity.id
_entity.type
_entity.pdbx_description
1 polymer ?
#
loop_
_entity_poly.entity_id
_entity_poly.type
_entity_poly.pdbx_seq_one_letter_code
_entity_poly.pdbx_strand_id
1 'polypeptide(L)'
;LLSMFVSAVQSYIFNRVLSGRIRDSDGDPFSPQIGDRLLFADGREDNVSAANFNAAKIHVKRGRCRTAIYMPGSEDFEPQTQTEQYTADLMAECGITKDSYAAVSKLVGSRFAGASRAMCLTADIAGTVNPCGSGTGSGASVRLEFTLPPGHYATTVCRELMKTDPRDMA
;
A
#
# COMPACT_ATOMS: atom_id res chain seq x y z
N LEU A 1 12.89 4.50 17.86
CA LEU A 1 11.47 4.59 18.27
C LEU A 1 10.80 5.85 17.71
N LEU A 2 11.34 7.05 17.93
CA LEU A 2 10.69 8.30 17.47
C LEU A 2 10.42 8.35 15.95
N SER A 3 11.34 7.86 15.12
CA SER A 3 11.15 7.72 13.67
C SER A 3 9.97 6.82 13.30
N MET A 4 9.62 5.84 14.13
CA MET A 4 8.48 4.94 13.87
C MET A 4 7.14 5.67 13.97
N PHE A 5 7.02 6.71 14.79
CA PHE A 5 5.79 7.51 14.83
C PHE A 5 5.56 8.26 13.51
N VAL A 6 6.63 8.78 12.89
CA VAL A 6 6.54 9.42 11.57
C VAL A 6 6.16 8.39 10.50
N SER A 7 6.79 7.21 10.51
CA SER A 7 6.43 6.12 9.60
C SER A 7 5.00 5.61 9.81
N ALA A 8 4.48 5.64 11.05
CA ALA A 8 3.10 5.27 11.36
C ALA A 8 2.11 6.28 10.75
N VAL A 9 2.40 7.58 10.83
CA VAL A 9 1.59 8.63 10.18
C VAL A 9 1.61 8.48 8.67
N GLN A 10 2.78 8.26 8.05
CA GLN A 10 2.86 8.00 6.60
C GLN A 10 2.06 6.75 6.21
N SER A 11 2.11 5.69 7.03
CA SER A 11 1.34 4.46 6.80
C SER A 11 -0.17 4.68 6.97
N TYR A 12 -0.59 5.52 7.93
CA TYR A 12 -1.98 5.91 8.12
C TYR A 12 -2.52 6.62 6.89
N ILE A 13 -1.81 7.63 6.39
CA ILE A 13 -2.18 8.36 5.17
C ILE A 13 -2.27 7.38 3.98
N PHE A 14 -1.22 6.58 3.76
CA PHE A 14 -1.20 5.58 2.68
C PHE A 14 -2.41 4.64 2.72
N ASN A 15 -2.73 4.07 3.89
CA ASN A 15 -3.85 3.13 4.03
C ASN A 15 -5.21 3.80 3.83
N ARG A 16 -5.37 5.07 4.26
CA ARG A 16 -6.59 5.86 4.03
C ARG A 16 -6.77 6.18 2.55
N VAL A 17 -5.71 6.60 1.87
CA VAL A 17 -5.72 6.87 0.41
C VAL A 17 -6.04 5.59 -0.36
N LEU A 18 -5.38 4.48 -0.03
CA LEU A 18 -5.64 3.18 -0.66
C LEU A 18 -7.10 2.73 -0.48
N SER A 19 -7.65 2.89 0.72
CA SER A 19 -9.06 2.60 1.00
C SER A 19 -9.99 3.48 0.17
N GLY A 20 -9.65 4.76 -0.01
CA GLY A 20 -10.39 5.66 -0.90
C GLY A 20 -10.32 5.22 -2.36
N ARG A 21 -9.13 4.94 -2.87
CA ARG A 21 -8.93 4.42 -4.22
C ARG A 21 -9.76 3.16 -4.49
N ILE A 22 -9.79 2.20 -3.56
CA ILE A 22 -10.57 0.97 -3.69
C ILE A 22 -12.08 1.25 -3.75
N ARG A 23 -12.57 2.15 -2.90
CA ARG A 23 -14.00 2.49 -2.83
C ARG A 23 -14.47 3.27 -4.05
N ASP A 24 -13.64 4.18 -4.55
CA ASP A 24 -14.06 5.19 -5.53
C ASP A 24 -13.71 4.76 -6.98
N SER A 25 -13.07 3.60 -7.17
CA SER A 25 -12.75 3.06 -8.51
C SER A 25 -13.88 2.21 -9.09
N ASP A 26 -14.27 2.53 -10.33
CA ASP A 26 -15.10 1.65 -11.15
C ASP A 26 -14.24 0.52 -11.77
N GLY A 27 -14.32 -0.68 -11.19
CA GLY A 27 -13.61 -1.87 -11.68
C GLY A 27 -12.41 -2.26 -10.83
N ASP A 28 -11.28 -2.64 -11.46
CA ASP A 28 -10.06 -3.03 -10.74
C ASP A 28 -9.29 -1.79 -10.26
N PRO A 29 -9.26 -1.49 -8.95
CA PRO A 29 -8.62 -0.29 -8.41
C PRO A 29 -7.09 -0.29 -8.58
N PHE A 30 -6.50 -1.45 -8.83
CA PHE A 30 -5.06 -1.62 -9.02
C PHE A 30 -4.64 -1.51 -10.48
N SER A 31 -5.60 -1.52 -11.41
CA SER A 31 -5.32 -1.25 -12.81
C SER A 31 -4.87 0.21 -13.01
N PRO A 32 -3.89 0.46 -13.89
CA PRO A 32 -3.37 1.81 -14.08
C PRO A 32 -4.43 2.71 -14.75
N GLN A 33 -4.59 3.91 -14.19
CA GLN A 33 -5.35 5.03 -14.73
C GLN A 33 -4.39 6.14 -15.17
N ILE A 34 -4.83 6.99 -16.11
CA ILE A 34 -4.03 8.16 -16.51
C ILE A 34 -3.76 9.05 -15.29
N GLY A 35 -2.50 9.42 -15.11
CA GLY A 35 -1.98 10.17 -13.97
C GLY A 35 -1.33 9.29 -12.90
N ASP A 36 -1.70 8.01 -12.80
CA ASP A 36 -1.18 7.13 -11.76
C ASP A 36 0.35 7.05 -11.79
N ARG A 37 0.96 6.92 -10.61
CA ARG A 37 2.38 6.59 -10.49
C ARG A 37 2.58 5.09 -10.69
N LEU A 38 3.62 4.74 -11.43
CA LEU A 38 4.12 3.39 -11.60
C LEU A 38 5.41 3.23 -10.82
N LEU A 39 5.51 2.18 -10.02
CA LEU A 39 6.73 1.77 -9.33
C LEU A 39 7.21 0.44 -9.91
N PHE A 40 8.41 0.45 -10.47
CA PHE A 40 9.07 -0.74 -11.03
C PHE A 40 9.87 -1.46 -9.93
N ALA A 41 10.16 -2.74 -10.15
CA ALA A 41 10.87 -3.57 -9.17
C ALA A 41 12.32 -3.10 -8.89
N ASP A 42 12.92 -2.36 -9.83
CA ASP A 42 14.24 -1.74 -9.71
C ASP A 42 14.20 -0.38 -8.98
N GLY A 43 13.03 0.05 -8.52
CA GLY A 43 12.82 1.35 -7.86
C GLY A 43 12.61 2.52 -8.83
N ARG A 44 12.63 2.29 -10.15
CA ARG A 44 12.29 3.33 -11.12
C ARG A 44 10.82 3.71 -10.99
N GLU A 45 10.55 5.01 -11.10
CA GLU A 45 9.20 5.55 -11.14
C GLU A 45 8.87 6.09 -12.54
N ASP A 46 7.59 6.05 -12.90
CA ASP A 46 7.03 6.65 -14.11
C ASP A 46 5.60 7.10 -13.85
N ASN A 47 5.02 7.91 -14.71
CA ASN A 47 3.62 8.31 -14.64
C ASN A 47 2.84 7.78 -15.84
N VAL A 48 1.62 7.32 -15.60
CA VAL A 48 0.72 6.91 -16.66
C VAL A 48 0.23 8.15 -17.40
N SER A 49 0.43 8.18 -18.70
CA SER A 49 -0.06 9.21 -19.62
C SER A 49 -0.93 8.57 -20.70
N ALA A 50 -1.67 9.38 -21.47
CA ALA A 50 -2.41 8.88 -22.62
C ALA A 50 -1.51 8.13 -23.62
N ALA A 51 -0.25 8.56 -23.77
CA ALA A 51 0.70 7.97 -24.71
C ALA A 51 1.20 6.58 -24.27
N ASN A 52 1.42 6.37 -22.96
CA ASN A 52 1.97 5.10 -22.45
C ASN A 52 0.91 4.18 -21.81
N PHE A 53 -0.37 4.58 -21.76
CA PHE A 53 -1.45 3.87 -21.06
C PHE A 53 -1.53 2.37 -21.38
N ASN A 54 -1.50 2.01 -22.66
CA ASN A 54 -1.57 0.60 -23.08
C ASN A 54 -0.32 -0.20 -22.64
N ALA A 55 0.85 0.43 -22.69
CA ALA A 55 2.09 -0.19 -22.21
C ALA A 55 2.06 -0.36 -20.68
N ALA A 56 1.60 0.65 -19.94
CA ALA A 56 1.40 0.59 -18.50
C ALA A 56 0.49 -0.57 -18.10
N LYS A 57 -0.66 -0.75 -18.77
CA LYS A 57 -1.57 -1.89 -18.55
C LYS A 57 -0.87 -3.24 -18.74
N ILE A 58 -0.08 -3.39 -19.79
CA ILE A 58 0.66 -4.63 -20.05
C ILE A 58 1.73 -4.87 -18.97
N HIS A 59 2.45 -3.83 -18.55
CA HIS A 59 3.48 -3.93 -17.52
C HIS A 59 2.90 -4.31 -16.16
N VAL A 60 1.81 -3.68 -15.74
CA VAL A 60 1.11 -4.01 -14.49
C VAL A 60 0.58 -5.45 -14.53
N LYS A 61 -0.09 -5.85 -15.63
CA LYS A 61 -0.61 -7.22 -15.81
C LYS A 61 0.49 -8.28 -15.79
N ARG A 62 1.69 -7.97 -16.31
CA ARG A 62 2.85 -8.88 -16.30
C ARG A 62 3.69 -8.80 -15.03
N GLY A 63 3.29 -7.99 -14.04
CA GLY A 63 4.05 -7.84 -12.79
C GLY A 63 5.38 -7.10 -12.91
N ARG A 64 5.60 -6.33 -13.98
CA ARG A 64 6.84 -5.55 -14.17
C ARG A 64 6.86 -4.24 -13.38
N CYS A 65 5.68 -3.68 -13.12
CA CYS A 65 5.50 -2.54 -12.23
C CYS A 65 4.16 -2.67 -11.50
N ARG A 66 3.97 -1.80 -10.51
CA ARG A 66 2.73 -1.65 -9.75
C ARG A 66 2.29 -0.20 -9.80
N THR A 67 0.99 0.02 -9.78
CA THR A 67 0.43 1.33 -9.46
C THR A 67 0.77 1.68 -8.00
N ALA A 68 1.12 2.93 -7.74
CA ALA A 68 1.68 3.37 -6.47
C ALA A 68 1.00 4.64 -5.95
N ILE A 69 0.97 4.76 -4.63
CA ILE A 69 0.58 5.98 -3.91
C ILE A 69 1.85 6.65 -3.43
N TYR A 70 1.96 7.96 -3.67
CA TYR A 70 3.03 8.75 -3.08
C TYR A 70 2.79 8.94 -1.58
N MET A 71 3.74 8.53 -0.76
CA MET A 71 3.74 8.87 0.66
C MET A 71 4.41 10.24 0.84
N PRO A 72 3.74 11.19 1.51
CA PRO A 72 4.28 12.54 1.65
C PRO A 72 5.51 12.58 2.57
N GLY A 73 6.34 13.60 2.35
CA GLY A 73 7.53 13.89 3.14
C GLY A 73 7.90 15.35 3.05
N SER A 74 9.19 15.66 3.22
CA SER A 74 9.72 17.02 3.22
C SER A 74 9.95 17.60 1.83
N GLU A 75 9.93 16.78 0.78
CA GLU A 75 10.05 17.25 -0.61
C GLU A 75 8.72 17.82 -1.10
N ASP A 76 8.79 18.63 -2.17
CA ASP A 76 7.61 19.21 -2.79
C ASP A 76 6.67 18.15 -3.36
N PHE A 77 5.37 18.37 -3.16
CA PHE A 77 4.31 17.51 -3.63
C PHE A 77 3.14 18.37 -4.10
N GLU A 78 2.86 18.30 -5.40
CA GLU A 78 1.73 18.98 -6.01
C GLU A 78 0.79 17.91 -6.57
N PRO A 79 -0.45 17.79 -6.05
CA PRO A 79 -1.36 16.74 -6.49
C PRO A 79 -1.82 16.97 -7.92
N GLN A 80 -1.60 15.99 -8.80
CA GLN A 80 -1.99 16.03 -10.22
C GLN A 80 -3.13 15.06 -10.53
N THR A 81 -3.49 14.20 -9.57
CA THR A 81 -4.51 13.15 -9.73
C THR A 81 -5.47 13.15 -8.56
N GLN A 82 -6.63 12.50 -8.71
CA GLN A 82 -7.58 12.31 -7.61
C GLN A 82 -6.96 11.56 -6.42
N THR A 83 -6.14 10.54 -6.68
CA THR A 83 -5.45 9.78 -5.63
C THR A 83 -4.44 10.65 -4.86
N GLU A 84 -3.72 11.50 -5.57
CA GLU A 84 -2.81 12.48 -4.96
C GLU A 84 -3.57 13.59 -4.24
N GLN A 85 -4.73 14.02 -4.76
CA GLN A 85 -5.60 14.98 -4.09
C GLN A 85 -6.08 14.41 -2.74
N TYR A 86 -6.47 13.14 -2.68
CA TYR A 86 -6.79 12.49 -1.40
C TYR A 86 -5.62 12.48 -0.42
N THR A 87 -4.39 12.35 -0.93
CA THR A 87 -3.18 12.45 -0.09
C THR A 87 -3.06 13.87 0.48
N ALA A 88 -3.21 14.90 -0.36
CA ALA A 88 -3.16 16.29 0.07
C ALA A 88 -4.29 16.64 1.07
N ASP A 89 -5.51 16.17 0.83
CA ASP A 89 -6.66 16.39 1.70
C ASP A 89 -6.43 15.77 3.09
N LEU A 90 -5.89 14.54 3.14
CA LEU A 90 -5.55 13.88 4.40
C LEU A 90 -4.40 14.56 5.14
N MET A 91 -3.42 15.09 4.42
CA MET A 91 -2.36 15.91 5.02
C MET A 91 -2.94 17.16 5.67
N ALA A 92 -3.86 17.86 4.98
CA ALA A 92 -4.55 19.03 5.49
C ALA A 92 -5.44 18.68 6.71
N GLU A 93 -6.20 17.57 6.66
CA GLU A 93 -7.00 17.04 7.78
C GLU A 93 -6.13 16.82 9.03
N CYS A 94 -4.92 16.31 8.85
CA CYS A 94 -3.98 16.05 9.94
C CYS A 94 -3.16 17.27 10.37
N GLY A 95 -3.27 18.41 9.67
CA GLY A 95 -2.43 19.59 9.90
C GLY A 95 -0.94 19.35 9.61
N ILE A 96 -0.63 18.44 8.67
CA ILE A 96 0.74 18.05 8.33
C ILE A 96 1.15 18.73 7.03
N THR A 97 2.33 19.35 7.04
CA THR A 97 2.94 19.94 5.84
C THR A 97 4.31 19.33 5.56
N LYS A 98 4.90 19.66 4.40
CA LYS A 98 6.30 19.32 4.13
C LYS A 98 7.26 19.88 5.19
N ASP A 99 6.94 21.04 5.76
CA ASP A 99 7.74 21.66 6.81
C ASP A 99 7.62 20.90 8.14
N SER A 100 6.45 20.31 8.43
CA SER A 100 6.30 19.36 9.55
C SER A 100 7.26 18.18 9.40
N TYR A 101 7.38 17.61 8.19
CA TYR A 101 8.32 16.53 7.89
C TYR A 101 9.79 17.00 7.96
N ALA A 102 10.10 18.20 7.47
CA ALA A 102 11.44 18.76 7.55
C ALA A 102 11.87 19.02 9.01
N ALA A 103 10.96 19.53 9.84
CA ALA A 103 11.20 19.76 11.26
C ALA A 103 11.39 18.45 12.03
N VAL A 104 10.50 17.47 11.84
CA VAL A 104 10.61 16.18 12.54
C VAL A 104 11.85 15.39 12.09
N SER A 105 12.26 15.52 10.81
CA SER A 105 13.49 14.88 10.31
C SER A 105 14.72 15.31 11.10
N LYS A 106 14.82 16.61 11.42
CA LYS A 106 15.91 17.16 12.26
C LYS A 106 15.82 16.63 13.70
N LEU A 107 14.61 16.54 14.25
CA LEU A 107 14.37 16.07 15.62
C LEU A 107 14.75 14.61 15.82
N VAL A 108 14.41 13.73 14.88
CA VAL A 108 14.61 12.27 15.03
C VAL A 108 15.87 11.75 14.34
N GLY A 109 16.63 12.62 13.65
CA GLY A 109 17.85 12.25 12.94
C GLY A 109 17.62 11.27 11.78
N SER A 110 16.47 11.34 11.11
CA SER A 110 16.11 10.48 9.97
C SER A 110 15.49 11.33 8.88
N ARG A 111 15.85 11.08 7.60
CA ARG A 111 15.30 11.84 6.47
C ARG A 111 13.94 11.26 6.05
N PHE A 112 12.91 12.09 6.02
CA PHE A 112 11.59 11.74 5.48
C PHE A 112 11.31 12.54 4.21
N ALA A 113 11.96 12.20 3.09
CA ALA A 113 11.79 12.90 1.81
C ALA A 113 10.40 12.68 1.17
N GLY A 114 9.75 11.55 1.50
CA GLY A 114 8.60 11.04 0.75
C GLY A 114 9.06 9.92 -0.19
N ALA A 115 8.13 9.03 -0.54
CA ALA A 115 8.43 7.87 -1.37
C ALA A 115 7.15 7.27 -1.96
N SER A 116 7.21 6.78 -3.19
CA SER A 116 6.11 5.99 -3.75
C SER A 116 6.07 4.59 -3.13
N ARG A 117 4.86 4.12 -2.81
CA ARG A 117 4.60 2.79 -2.28
C ARG A 117 3.57 2.08 -3.14
N ALA A 118 3.87 0.85 -3.55
CA ALA A 118 2.95 0.04 -4.34
C ALA A 118 1.61 -0.16 -3.62
N MET A 119 0.50 -0.04 -4.35
CA MET A 119 -0.84 -0.19 -3.80
C MET A 119 -1.23 -1.64 -3.49
N CYS A 120 -0.61 -2.60 -4.19
CA CYS A 120 -0.95 -4.00 -4.12
C CYS A 120 0.28 -4.87 -3.85
N LEU A 121 0.11 -5.82 -2.95
CA LEU A 121 1.02 -6.94 -2.69
C LEU A 121 0.51 -8.15 -3.48
N THR A 122 1.40 -8.79 -4.23
CA THR A 122 1.10 -10.08 -4.88
C THR A 122 1.91 -11.15 -4.20
N ALA A 123 1.24 -12.23 -3.80
CA ALA A 123 1.86 -13.42 -3.25
C ALA A 123 1.19 -14.64 -3.86
N ASP A 124 1.98 -15.63 -4.26
CA ASP A 124 1.46 -16.96 -4.59
C ASP A 124 1.14 -17.68 -3.28
N ILE A 125 -0.12 -18.06 -3.10
CA ILE A 125 -0.64 -18.66 -1.87
C ILE A 125 -0.99 -20.12 -2.16
N ALA A 126 -0.31 -21.04 -1.50
CA ALA A 126 -0.71 -22.44 -1.43
C ALA A 126 -1.55 -22.66 -0.16
N GLY A 127 -2.64 -23.41 -0.28
CA GLY A 127 -3.57 -23.67 0.83
C GLY A 127 -3.94 -25.15 0.92
N THR A 128 -3.94 -25.72 2.12
CA THR A 128 -4.44 -27.07 2.40
C THR A 128 -5.52 -27.01 3.47
N VAL A 129 -6.70 -27.56 3.18
CA VAL A 129 -7.80 -27.70 4.14
C VAL A 129 -7.66 -29.03 4.87
N ASN A 130 -7.53 -28.97 6.18
CA ASN A 130 -7.53 -30.16 7.04
C ASN A 130 -8.95 -30.31 7.63
N PRO A 131 -9.69 -31.37 7.26
CA PRO A 131 -11.00 -31.63 7.84
C PRO A 131 -10.90 -31.91 9.34
N CYS A 132 -12.00 -31.70 10.08
CA CYS A 132 -12.07 -31.99 11.51
C CYS A 132 -11.64 -33.44 11.79
N GLY A 133 -10.55 -33.64 12.53
CA GLY A 133 -10.26 -34.92 13.17
C GLY A 133 -11.13 -35.12 14.41
N SER A 134 -11.23 -36.36 14.90
CA SER A 134 -11.97 -36.76 16.12
C SER A 134 -11.43 -36.20 17.45
N GLY A 135 -10.60 -35.15 17.41
CA GLY A 135 -10.03 -34.47 18.58
C GLY A 135 -10.86 -33.26 19.03
N THR A 136 -10.53 -32.72 20.21
CA THR A 136 -11.26 -31.69 20.98
C THR A 136 -11.37 -30.30 20.32
N GLY A 137 -11.00 -30.14 19.05
CA GLY A 137 -11.14 -28.90 18.29
C GLY A 137 -12.27 -29.04 17.27
N SER A 138 -13.43 -28.46 17.56
CA SER A 138 -14.59 -28.50 16.66
C SER A 138 -14.43 -27.47 15.53
N GLY A 139 -13.66 -27.80 14.49
CA GLY A 139 -13.57 -26.99 13.27
C GLY A 139 -12.55 -27.49 12.25
N ALA A 140 -12.84 -27.29 10.96
CA ALA A 140 -11.87 -27.50 9.89
C ALA A 140 -10.76 -26.44 10.01
N SER A 141 -9.51 -26.82 9.78
CA SER A 141 -8.37 -25.88 9.79
C SER A 141 -7.79 -25.70 8.39
N VAL A 142 -7.14 -24.57 8.15
CA VAL A 142 -6.48 -24.27 6.87
C VAL A 142 -5.02 -23.94 7.14
N ARG A 143 -4.12 -24.59 6.40
CA ARG A 143 -2.69 -24.26 6.36
C ARG A 143 -2.42 -23.42 5.11
N LEU A 144 -1.81 -22.25 5.29
CA LEU A 144 -1.42 -21.34 4.21
C LEU A 144 0.11 -21.27 4.11
N GLU A 145 0.62 -21.27 2.89
CA GLU A 145 2.05 -21.14 2.59
C GLU A 145 2.24 -20.09 1.50
N PHE A 146 3.04 -19.06 1.79
CA PHE A 146 3.35 -17.98 0.87
C PHE A 146 4.66 -17.28 1.29
N THR A 147 5.29 -16.59 0.35
CA THR A 147 6.50 -15.77 0.59
C THR A 147 6.19 -14.31 0.35
N LEU A 148 6.62 -13.43 1.27
CA LEU A 148 6.46 -11.99 1.15
C LEU A 148 7.83 -11.28 1.08
N PRO A 149 7.95 -10.20 0.30
CA PRO A 149 9.15 -9.37 0.33
C PRO A 149 9.33 -8.70 1.71
N PRO A 150 10.56 -8.26 2.06
CA PRO A 150 10.79 -7.48 3.28
C PRO A 150 9.83 -6.28 3.40
N GLY A 151 9.44 -5.96 4.64
CA GLY A 151 8.54 -4.83 4.93
C GLY A 151 7.05 -5.08 4.68
N HIS A 152 6.66 -6.31 4.30
CA HIS A 152 5.27 -6.74 4.19
C HIS A 152 4.86 -7.60 5.40
N TYR A 153 3.56 -7.62 5.67
CA TYR A 153 3.01 -8.26 6.86
C TYR A 153 2.13 -9.44 6.44
N ALA A 154 2.33 -10.61 7.04
CA ALA A 154 1.49 -11.79 6.79
C ALA A 154 0.01 -11.53 7.08
N THR A 155 -0.28 -10.67 8.05
CA THR A 155 -1.63 -10.22 8.39
C THR A 155 -2.33 -9.52 7.22
N THR A 156 -1.62 -8.90 6.27
CA THR A 156 -2.23 -8.34 5.06
C THR A 156 -2.84 -9.44 4.19
N VAL A 157 -2.16 -10.58 4.04
CA VAL A 157 -2.70 -11.74 3.32
C VAL A 157 -3.81 -12.42 4.12
N CYS A 158 -3.58 -12.68 5.40
CA CYS A 158 -4.57 -13.34 6.25
C CYS A 158 -5.87 -12.55 6.35
N ARG A 159 -5.81 -11.22 6.43
CA ARG A 159 -7.00 -10.35 6.47
C ARG A 159 -7.90 -10.54 5.26
N GLU A 160 -7.33 -10.71 4.07
CA GLU A 160 -8.12 -10.92 2.84
C GLU A 160 -8.76 -12.31 2.75
N LEU A 161 -8.30 -13.27 3.55
CA LEU A 161 -8.89 -14.61 3.63
C LEU A 161 -9.85 -14.76 4.82
N MET A 162 -9.46 -14.30 6.01
CA MET A 162 -10.19 -14.49 7.27
C MET A 162 -11.33 -13.50 7.45
N LYS A 163 -11.20 -12.26 6.95
CA LYS A 163 -12.21 -11.19 7.07
C LYS A 163 -12.74 -10.98 8.51
N THR A 164 -11.87 -11.12 9.51
CA THR A 164 -12.16 -10.93 10.93
C THR A 164 -11.53 -9.65 11.50
N ASP A 165 -11.86 -9.29 12.75
CA ASP A 165 -11.17 -8.22 13.48
C ASP A 165 -9.67 -8.56 13.59
N PRO A 166 -8.75 -7.63 13.30
CA PRO A 166 -7.32 -7.90 13.39
C PRO A 166 -6.82 -8.41 14.75
N ARG A 167 -7.54 -8.16 15.84
CA ARG A 167 -7.22 -8.69 17.18
C ARG A 167 -7.48 -10.20 17.30
N ASP A 168 -8.33 -10.74 16.42
CA ASP A 168 -8.69 -12.15 16.36
C ASP A 168 -7.86 -12.93 15.32
N MET A 169 -6.85 -12.29 14.71
CA MET A 169 -5.93 -12.92 13.72
C MET A 169 -4.64 -13.47 14.35
N ALA A 170 -4.64 -13.72 15.66
CA ALA A 170 -3.50 -14.22 16.43
C ALA A 170 -3.46 -15.76 16.51
#